data_AF-A0AAX4FU31-F1
#
_entry.id   AF-A0AAX4FU31-F1
#
_cell.length_a   1.000
_cell.length_b   1.000
_cell.length_c   1.000
_cell.angle_alpha   90.00
_cell.angle_beta   90.00
_cell.angle_gamma   90.00
#
_symmetry.space_group_name_H-M   'P 1'
#
loop_
_entity.id
_entity.type
_entity.pdbx_description
1 polymer ?
#
loop_
_entity_poly.entity_id
_entity_poly.type
_entity_poly.pdbx_seq_one_letter_code
_entity_poly.pdbx_strand_id
1 'polypeptide(L)'
;MEIAYPVGLVVVAAAIIIGFTALVREKDDLHRILLTDLAEILALVLIALVATDLAEALILPGLVVGISELMAISEVYITKEGLRAPAGPAFRIEVMDSAPGILALILVAYGIVLSGFTGGVIAAVGVVFYFMCRGHAERFELIETVSGYAWAFWIGAFFIFMFLPGYWFFAVMIAGGAILIKVMAKMSLVGTMRGGGPDV
;
A
#
# COMPACT_ATOMS: atom_id res chain seq x y z
N MET A 1 -26.13 16.71 -3.56
CA MET A 1 -25.40 15.46 -3.86
C MET A 1 -25.50 15.05 -5.33
N GLU A 2 -26.67 15.18 -5.99
CA GLU A 2 -26.87 14.73 -7.38
C GLU A 2 -25.98 15.40 -8.44
N ILE A 3 -25.54 16.65 -8.26
CA ILE A 3 -24.68 17.36 -9.23
C ILE A 3 -23.19 17.14 -8.94
N ALA A 4 -22.82 16.93 -7.67
CA ALA A 4 -21.42 16.80 -7.27
C ALA A 4 -20.75 15.55 -7.85
N TYR A 5 -21.50 14.44 -7.91
CA TYR A 5 -21.02 13.17 -8.48
C TYR A 5 -20.68 13.26 -9.98
N PRO A 6 -21.62 13.66 -10.87
CA PRO A 6 -21.32 13.76 -12.30
C PRO A 6 -20.27 14.82 -12.60
N VAL A 7 -20.26 15.94 -11.87
CA VAL A 7 -19.21 16.97 -12.01
C VAL A 7 -17.84 16.41 -11.61
N GLY A 8 -17.75 15.69 -10.47
CA GLY A 8 -16.53 15.04 -10.04
C GLY A 8 -15.99 14.04 -11.06
N LEU A 9 -16.87 13.22 -11.64
CA LEU A 9 -16.51 12.25 -12.67
C LEU A 9 -15.95 12.93 -13.94
N VAL A 10 -16.60 14.01 -14.40
CA VAL A 10 -16.14 14.78 -15.56
C VAL A 10 -14.78 15.45 -15.29
N VAL A 11 -14.60 16.04 -14.10
CA VAL A 11 -13.34 16.67 -13.71
C VAL A 11 -12.20 15.66 -13.66
N VAL A 12 -12.43 14.49 -13.06
CA VAL A 12 -11.41 13.42 -12.99
C VAL A 12 -11.11 12.85 -14.36
N ALA A 13 -12.12 12.61 -15.21
CA ALA A 13 -11.91 12.17 -16.58
C ALA A 13 -11.09 13.19 -17.40
N ALA A 14 -11.38 14.48 -17.25
CA ALA A 14 -10.60 15.54 -17.90
C ALA A 14 -9.15 15.59 -17.37
N ALA A 15 -8.95 15.45 -16.05
CA ALA A 15 -7.62 15.40 -15.45
C ALA A 15 -6.80 14.22 -15.96
N ILE A 16 -7.41 13.04 -16.13
CA ILE A 16 -6.76 11.86 -16.73
C ILE A 16 -6.30 12.17 -18.16
N ILE A 17 -7.17 12.76 -19.00
CA ILE A 17 -6.82 13.13 -20.38
C ILE A 17 -5.64 14.12 -20.39
N ILE A 18 -5.65 15.11 -19.50
CA ILE A 18 -4.56 16.08 -19.37
C ILE A 18 -3.27 15.38 -18.92
N GLY A 19 -3.33 14.50 -17.92
CA GLY A 19 -2.19 13.74 -17.42
C GLY A 19 -1.55 12.85 -18.49
N PHE A 20 -2.36 12.10 -19.24
CA PHE A 20 -1.87 11.30 -20.37
C PHE A 20 -1.30 12.18 -21.50
N THR A 21 -1.91 13.32 -21.79
CA THR A 21 -1.40 14.23 -22.82
C THR A 21 -0.06 14.83 -22.41
N ALA A 22 0.11 15.19 -21.13
CA ALA A 22 1.38 15.64 -20.57
C ALA A 22 2.43 14.53 -20.67
N LEU A 23 2.09 13.29 -20.28
CA LEU A 23 2.97 12.13 -20.35
C LEU A 23 3.51 11.86 -21.77
N VAL A 24 2.66 12.00 -22.79
CA VAL A 24 3.05 11.79 -24.20
C VAL A 24 3.97 12.91 -24.72
N ARG A 25 3.84 14.13 -24.19
CA ARG A 25 4.62 15.30 -24.61
C ARG A 25 5.94 15.44 -23.87
N GLU A 26 6.04 14.84 -22.69
CA GLU A 26 7.21 14.94 -21.84
C GLU A 26 8.40 14.20 -22.44
N LYS A 27 9.58 14.83 -22.37
CA LYS A 27 10.83 14.32 -22.96
C LYS A 27 11.84 13.89 -21.91
N ASP A 28 11.75 14.43 -20.70
CA ASP A 28 12.62 14.03 -19.60
C ASP A 28 12.11 12.74 -18.97
N ASP A 29 12.99 11.73 -18.85
CA ASP A 29 12.62 10.40 -18.36
C ASP A 29 12.13 10.44 -16.90
N LEU A 30 12.72 11.27 -16.04
CA LEU A 30 12.30 11.36 -14.64
C LEU A 30 10.91 12.00 -14.51
N HIS A 31 10.71 13.09 -15.24
CA HIS A 31 9.41 13.78 -15.29
C HIS A 31 8.33 12.88 -15.89
N ARG A 32 8.67 12.06 -16.89
CA ARG A 32 7.75 11.09 -17.48
C ARG A 32 7.31 10.02 -16.50
N ILE A 33 8.20 9.53 -15.63
CA ILE A 33 7.81 8.56 -14.61
C ILE A 33 6.93 9.23 -13.53
N LEU A 34 7.26 10.46 -13.09
CA LEU A 34 6.37 11.22 -12.19
C LEU A 34 4.97 11.46 -12.77
N LEU A 35 4.88 11.75 -14.06
CA LEU A 35 3.59 11.89 -14.75
C LEU A 35 2.84 10.56 -14.86
N THR A 36 3.55 9.43 -14.87
CA THR A 36 2.95 8.09 -14.87
C THR A 36 2.31 7.79 -13.52
N ASP A 37 3.01 8.06 -12.42
CA ASP A 37 2.45 7.94 -11.06
C ASP A 37 1.26 8.88 -10.83
N LEU A 38 1.34 10.13 -11.34
CA LEU A 38 0.20 11.05 -11.33
C LEU A 38 -1.01 10.49 -12.09
N ALA A 39 -0.78 9.88 -13.26
CA ALA A 39 -1.85 9.26 -14.04
C ALA A 39 -2.44 8.04 -13.32
N GLU A 40 -1.63 7.25 -12.61
CA GLU A 40 -2.09 6.16 -11.75
C GLU A 40 -3.01 6.67 -10.64
N ILE A 41 -2.60 7.70 -9.89
CA ILE A 41 -3.44 8.29 -8.83
C ILE A 41 -4.76 8.79 -9.39
N LEU A 42 -4.76 9.47 -10.54
CA LEU A 42 -5.97 9.94 -11.21
C LEU A 42 -6.89 8.78 -11.63
N ALA A 43 -6.33 7.67 -12.12
CA ALA A 43 -7.09 6.47 -12.43
C ALA A 43 -7.67 5.80 -11.17
N LEU A 44 -6.94 5.78 -10.06
CA LEU A 44 -7.45 5.28 -8.77
C LEU A 44 -8.59 6.15 -8.24
N VAL A 45 -8.53 7.46 -8.41
CA VAL A 45 -9.65 8.37 -8.07
C VAL A 45 -10.88 8.07 -8.94
N LEU A 46 -10.70 7.80 -10.23
CA LEU A 46 -11.81 7.40 -11.10
C LEU A 46 -12.43 6.08 -10.62
N ILE A 47 -11.60 5.08 -10.30
CA ILE A 47 -12.05 3.79 -9.74
C ILE A 47 -12.82 4.02 -8.43
N ALA A 48 -12.30 4.85 -7.52
CA ALA A 48 -12.97 5.19 -6.28
C ALA A 48 -14.33 5.86 -6.48
N LEU A 49 -14.47 6.71 -7.51
CA LEU A 49 -15.75 7.32 -7.87
C LEU A 49 -16.76 6.32 -8.46
N VAL A 50 -16.34 5.14 -8.92
CA VAL A 50 -17.29 4.08 -9.30
C VAL A 50 -17.99 3.49 -8.07
N ALA A 51 -17.41 3.66 -6.86
CA ALA A 51 -18.02 3.32 -5.57
C ALA A 51 -18.63 1.91 -5.50
N THR A 52 -17.92 0.93 -6.08
CA THR A 52 -18.29 -0.50 -6.04
C THR A 52 -17.37 -1.25 -5.07
N ASP A 53 -17.84 -2.39 -4.55
CA ASP A 53 -17.00 -3.28 -3.73
C ASP A 53 -15.72 -3.71 -4.46
N LEU A 54 -15.79 -3.84 -5.79
CA LEU A 54 -14.63 -4.10 -6.64
C LEU A 54 -13.66 -2.91 -6.67
N ALA A 55 -14.17 -1.68 -6.75
CA ALA A 55 -13.34 -0.48 -6.68
C ALA A 55 -12.59 -0.39 -5.34
N GLU A 56 -13.27 -0.65 -4.23
CA GLU A 56 -12.64 -0.68 -2.90
C GLU A 56 -11.49 -1.70 -2.84
N ALA A 57 -11.69 -2.88 -3.42
CA ALA A 57 -10.67 -3.92 -3.49
C ALA A 57 -9.45 -3.55 -4.37
N LEU A 58 -9.63 -2.69 -5.38
CA LEU A 58 -8.58 -2.29 -6.33
C LEU A 58 -7.77 -1.06 -5.88
N ILE A 59 -8.33 -0.19 -5.04
CA ILE A 59 -7.65 1.02 -4.58
C ILE A 59 -6.39 0.68 -3.78
N LEU A 60 -6.46 -0.27 -2.84
CA LEU A 60 -5.33 -0.60 -1.97
C LEU A 60 -4.13 -1.20 -2.74
N PRO A 61 -4.30 -2.21 -3.62
CA PRO A 61 -3.21 -2.70 -4.46
C PRO A 61 -2.61 -1.60 -5.33
N GLY A 62 -3.43 -0.72 -5.92
CA GLY A 62 -2.95 0.41 -6.71
C GLY A 62 -2.07 1.34 -5.89
N LEU A 63 -2.56 1.83 -4.75
CA LEU A 63 -1.77 2.71 -3.88
C LEU A 63 -0.44 2.07 -3.43
N VAL A 64 -0.40 0.76 -3.17
CA VAL A 64 0.83 0.06 -2.81
C VAL A 64 1.82 -0.03 -3.98
N VAL A 65 1.32 -0.16 -5.22
CA VAL A 65 2.14 -0.13 -6.44
C VAL A 65 2.73 1.27 -6.64
N GLY A 66 1.91 2.32 -6.64
CA GLY A 66 2.38 3.70 -6.79
C GLY A 66 3.43 4.11 -5.75
N ILE A 67 3.24 3.75 -4.46
CA ILE A 67 4.27 4.01 -3.44
C ILE A 67 5.58 3.26 -3.74
N SER A 68 5.50 2.00 -4.20
CA SER A 68 6.69 1.21 -4.52
C SER A 68 7.44 1.79 -5.74
N GLU A 69 6.70 2.30 -6.72
CA GLU A 69 7.26 2.99 -7.89
C GLU A 69 7.95 4.30 -7.49
N LEU A 70 7.27 5.16 -6.70
CA LEU A 70 7.86 6.40 -6.18
C LEU A 70 9.14 6.16 -5.35
N MET A 71 9.16 5.11 -4.52
CA MET A 71 10.36 4.73 -3.77
C MET A 71 11.50 4.31 -4.69
N ALA A 72 11.21 3.47 -5.70
CA ALA A 72 12.22 3.03 -6.67
C ALA A 72 12.80 4.21 -7.46
N ILE A 73 11.96 5.16 -7.88
CA ILE A 73 12.39 6.38 -8.58
C ILE A 73 13.26 7.26 -7.67
N SER A 74 12.89 7.38 -6.40
CA SER A 74 13.67 8.15 -5.43
C SER A 74 15.11 7.62 -5.32
N GLU A 75 15.28 6.29 -5.28
CA GLU A 75 16.61 5.65 -5.27
C GLU A 75 17.38 5.90 -6.58
N VAL A 76 16.70 5.81 -7.73
CA VAL A 76 17.29 6.15 -9.04
C VAL A 76 17.73 7.62 -9.07
N TYR A 77 16.91 8.53 -8.54
CA TYR A 77 17.20 9.96 -8.50
C TYR A 77 18.39 10.29 -7.60
N ILE A 78 18.42 9.75 -6.38
CA ILE A 78 19.54 9.90 -5.43
C ILE A 78 20.84 9.44 -6.08
N THR A 79 20.80 8.29 -6.76
CA THR A 79 21.96 7.72 -7.45
C THR A 79 22.41 8.58 -8.64
N LYS A 80 21.47 9.06 -9.46
CA LYS A 80 21.74 9.88 -10.65
C LYS A 80 22.36 11.23 -10.30
N GLU A 81 21.85 11.89 -9.26
CA GLU A 81 22.30 13.21 -8.82
C GLU A 81 23.53 13.13 -7.88
N GLY A 82 24.01 11.93 -7.55
CA GLY A 82 25.12 11.74 -6.63
C GLY A 82 24.81 12.25 -5.21
N LEU A 83 23.53 12.31 -4.85
CA LEU A 83 23.08 12.74 -3.54
C LEU A 83 23.47 11.67 -2.52
N ARG A 84 23.91 12.10 -1.34
CA ARG A 84 24.11 11.16 -0.24
C ARG A 84 22.74 10.76 0.31
N ALA A 85 22.47 9.46 0.33
CA ALA A 85 21.34 8.92 1.08
C ALA A 85 21.41 9.42 2.54
N PRO A 86 20.27 9.75 3.17
CA PRO A 86 20.25 10.19 4.56
C PRO A 86 20.98 9.19 5.47
N ALA A 87 22.07 9.63 6.11
CA ALA A 87 22.82 8.82 7.06
C ALA A 87 22.14 8.87 8.43
N GLY A 88 21.02 8.16 8.58
CA GLY A 88 20.31 8.03 9.85
C GLY A 88 19.19 7.01 9.77
N PRO A 89 18.72 6.46 10.91
CA PRO A 89 17.55 5.58 10.93
C PRO A 89 16.36 6.34 10.33
N ALA A 90 15.77 5.79 9.26
CA ALA A 90 14.80 6.47 8.40
C ALA A 90 13.55 6.99 9.14
N PHE A 91 13.23 6.42 10.30
CA PHE A 91 12.11 6.84 11.13
C PHE A 91 12.45 6.75 12.62
N ARG A 92 12.59 7.89 13.31
CA ARG A 92 12.56 7.99 14.78
C ARG A 92 11.36 8.80 15.24
N ILE A 93 10.25 8.09 15.44
CA ILE A 93 9.02 8.64 16.02
C ILE A 93 8.94 8.12 17.46
N GLU A 94 8.82 9.03 18.43
CA GLU A 94 8.82 8.73 19.87
C GLU A 94 7.72 7.74 20.27
N VAL A 95 6.53 7.84 19.67
CA VAL A 95 5.39 6.95 19.94
C VAL A 95 5.69 5.49 19.55
N MET A 96 6.56 5.28 18.56
CA MET A 96 6.96 3.94 18.12
C MET A 96 7.88 3.24 19.13
N ASP A 97 8.61 3.99 19.95
CA ASP A 97 9.48 3.44 21.00
C ASP A 97 8.76 3.37 22.35
N SER A 98 7.90 4.36 22.66
CA SER A 98 7.28 4.52 23.98
C SER A 98 6.01 3.69 24.20
N ALA A 99 5.11 3.59 23.21
CA ALA A 99 3.82 2.93 23.39
C ALA A 99 3.27 2.26 22.11
N PRO A 100 4.08 1.51 21.34
CA PRO A 100 3.63 0.93 20.06
C PRO A 100 2.46 -0.05 20.23
N GLY A 101 2.47 -0.84 21.31
CA GLY A 101 1.41 -1.81 21.60
C GLY A 101 0.06 -1.17 21.92
N ILE A 102 0.04 -0.04 22.63
CA ILE A 102 -1.20 0.66 23.01
C ILE A 102 -1.85 1.26 21.76
N LEU A 103 -1.06 1.93 20.91
CA LEU A 103 -1.57 2.52 19.68
C LEU A 103 -2.08 1.45 18.70
N ALA A 104 -1.33 0.36 18.54
CA ALA A 104 -1.76 -0.78 17.73
C ALA A 104 -3.08 -1.38 18.23
N LEU A 105 -3.22 -1.58 19.55
CA LEU A 105 -4.45 -2.09 20.16
C LEU A 105 -5.64 -1.17 19.89
N ILE A 106 -5.46 0.15 20.06
CA ILE A 106 -6.52 1.14 19.81
C ILE A 106 -6.94 1.09 18.35
N LEU A 107 -6.01 1.04 17.41
CA LEU A 107 -6.30 0.94 15.98
C LEU A 107 -7.03 -0.35 15.62
N VAL A 108 -6.61 -1.49 16.18
CA VAL A 108 -7.29 -2.78 15.95
C VAL A 108 -8.71 -2.76 16.53
N ALA A 109 -8.86 -2.33 17.79
CA ALA A 109 -10.17 -2.25 18.44
C ALA A 109 -11.10 -1.29 17.70
N TYR A 110 -10.59 -0.11 17.31
CA TYR A 110 -11.36 0.87 16.55
C TYR A 110 -11.74 0.34 15.17
N GLY A 111 -10.82 -0.34 14.47
CA GLY A 111 -11.11 -0.99 13.19
C GLY A 111 -12.20 -2.06 13.28
N ILE A 112 -12.18 -2.89 14.33
CA ILE A 112 -13.23 -3.88 14.60
C ILE A 112 -14.59 -3.19 14.82
N VAL A 113 -14.62 -2.11 15.60
CA VAL A 113 -15.86 -1.34 15.86
C VAL A 113 -16.37 -0.65 14.60
N LEU A 114 -15.48 -0.08 13.78
CA LEU A 114 -15.86 0.60 12.53
C LEU A 114 -16.45 -0.39 11.52
N SER A 115 -16.00 -1.66 11.56
CA SER A 115 -16.44 -2.75 10.69
C SER A 115 -16.30 -2.45 9.18
N GLY A 116 -16.72 -3.38 8.33
CA GLY A 116 -16.61 -3.24 6.87
C GLY A 116 -15.16 -3.14 6.36
N PHE A 117 -15.00 -2.65 5.13
CA PHE A 117 -13.69 -2.50 4.49
C PHE A 117 -12.80 -1.50 5.23
N THR A 118 -13.33 -0.32 5.57
CA THR A 118 -12.57 0.72 6.28
C THR A 118 -12.11 0.25 7.65
N GLY A 119 -12.96 -0.47 8.40
CA GLY A 119 -12.57 -1.08 9.67
C GLY A 119 -11.46 -2.12 9.52
N GLY A 120 -11.56 -2.96 8.49
CA GLY A 120 -10.50 -3.91 8.13
C GLY A 120 -9.16 -3.23 7.83
N VAL A 121 -9.16 -2.12 7.07
CA VAL A 121 -7.95 -1.33 6.77
C VAL A 121 -7.35 -0.75 8.05
N ILE A 122 -8.16 -0.14 8.93
CA ILE A 122 -7.65 0.45 10.17
C ILE A 122 -7.08 -0.63 11.10
N ALA A 123 -7.75 -1.78 11.20
CA ALA A 123 -7.25 -2.89 12.00
C ALA A 123 -5.94 -3.46 11.43
N ALA A 124 -5.86 -3.62 10.12
CA ALA A 124 -4.65 -4.01 9.40
C ALA A 124 -3.48 -3.06 9.68
N VAL A 125 -3.73 -1.74 9.61
CA VAL A 125 -2.74 -0.71 9.92
C VAL A 125 -2.25 -0.83 11.35
N GLY A 126 -3.13 -1.08 12.32
CA GLY A 126 -2.73 -1.31 13.71
C GLY A 126 -1.80 -2.51 13.88
N VAL A 127 -2.10 -3.63 13.23
CA VAL A 127 -1.26 -4.85 13.24
C VAL A 127 0.09 -4.57 12.59
N VAL A 128 0.09 -3.96 11.41
CA VAL A 128 1.31 -3.61 10.66
C VAL A 128 2.19 -2.64 11.46
N PHE A 129 1.58 -1.63 12.09
CA PHE A 129 2.27 -0.66 12.93
C PHE A 129 2.98 -1.34 14.10
N TYR A 130 2.34 -2.32 14.75
CA TYR A 130 2.96 -3.09 15.81
C TYR A 130 4.22 -3.84 15.35
N PHE A 131 4.12 -4.53 14.21
CA PHE A 131 5.25 -5.28 13.65
C PHE A 131 6.39 -4.38 13.18
N MET A 132 6.09 -3.22 12.61
CA MET A 132 7.10 -2.23 12.25
C MET A 132 7.87 -1.70 13.48
N CYS A 133 7.21 -1.62 14.65
CA CYS A 133 7.87 -1.15 15.88
C CYS A 133 8.68 -2.24 16.60
N ARG A 134 8.38 -3.53 16.38
CA ARG A 134 9.19 -4.63 16.92
C ARG A 134 10.29 -4.99 15.94
N GLY A 135 11.53 -4.59 16.25
CA GLY A 135 12.71 -5.10 15.55
C GLY A 135 12.81 -6.62 15.72
N HIS A 136 12.69 -7.37 14.63
CA HIS A 136 12.89 -8.81 14.62
C HIS A 136 14.21 -9.13 13.90
N ALA A 137 15.01 -10.07 14.41
CA ALA A 137 16.18 -10.57 13.68
C ALA A 137 15.71 -11.60 12.64
N GLU A 138 15.18 -11.12 11.51
CA GLU A 138 14.54 -12.00 10.54
C GLU A 138 15.46 -12.42 9.40
N ARG A 139 15.26 -13.67 8.95
CA ARG A 139 15.91 -14.19 7.74
C ARG A 139 15.20 -13.63 6.51
N PHE A 140 15.83 -12.65 5.87
CA PHE A 140 15.34 -11.99 4.64
C PHE A 140 14.78 -12.98 3.59
N GLU A 141 15.48 -14.10 3.34
CA GLU A 141 15.02 -15.13 2.37
C GLU A 141 13.66 -15.76 2.74
N LEU A 142 13.39 -15.99 4.03
CA LEU A 142 12.13 -16.57 4.50
C LEU A 142 10.98 -15.58 4.33
N ILE A 143 11.21 -14.30 4.61
CA ILE A 143 10.21 -13.23 4.46
C ILE A 143 9.84 -13.03 3.00
N GLU A 144 10.84 -13.00 2.11
CA GLU A 144 10.62 -12.85 0.68
C GLU A 144 9.81 -14.03 0.13
N THR A 145 10.12 -15.25 0.57
CA THR A 145 9.38 -16.46 0.19
C THR A 145 7.92 -16.41 0.67
N VAL A 146 7.69 -16.00 1.93
CA VAL A 146 6.35 -15.84 2.50
C VAL A 146 5.54 -14.75 1.77
N SER A 147 6.19 -13.64 1.40
CA SER A 147 5.61 -12.58 0.58
C SER A 147 5.22 -13.07 -0.83
N GLY A 148 6.05 -13.92 -1.44
CA GLY A 148 5.76 -14.58 -2.71
C GLY A 148 4.53 -15.50 -2.64
N TYR A 149 4.46 -16.34 -1.60
CA TYR A 149 3.29 -17.20 -1.38
C TYR A 149 2.02 -16.41 -1.11
N ALA A 150 2.11 -15.34 -0.31
CA ALA A 150 0.99 -14.45 -0.07
C ALA A 150 0.45 -13.87 -1.38
N TRP A 151 1.32 -13.44 -2.31
CA TRP A 151 0.87 -12.99 -3.62
C TRP A 151 0.18 -14.07 -4.45
N ALA A 152 0.69 -15.31 -4.44
CA ALA A 152 0.06 -16.43 -5.13
C ALA A 152 -1.34 -16.76 -4.56
N PHE A 153 -1.50 -16.72 -3.23
CA PHE A 153 -2.79 -16.89 -2.58
C PHE A 153 -3.77 -15.77 -2.90
N TRP A 154 -3.29 -14.52 -3.00
CA TRP A 154 -4.13 -13.39 -3.41
C TRP A 154 -4.65 -13.56 -4.85
N ILE A 155 -3.79 -13.99 -5.79
CA ILE A 155 -4.24 -14.32 -7.15
C ILE A 155 -5.24 -15.46 -7.14
N GLY A 156 -4.95 -16.55 -6.42
CA GLY A 156 -5.85 -17.69 -6.29
C GLY A 156 -7.24 -17.29 -5.77
N ALA A 157 -7.29 -16.38 -4.79
CA ALA A 157 -8.53 -15.81 -4.30
C ALA A 157 -9.31 -15.02 -5.37
N PHE A 158 -8.60 -14.26 -6.22
CA PHE A 158 -9.22 -13.54 -7.33
C PHE A 158 -9.86 -14.49 -8.35
N PHE A 159 -9.19 -15.62 -8.65
CA PHE A 159 -9.74 -16.69 -9.48
C PHE A 159 -11.01 -17.31 -8.86
N ILE A 160 -11.02 -17.55 -7.54
CA ILE A 160 -12.23 -18.05 -6.85
C ILE A 160 -13.36 -17.03 -6.98
N PHE A 161 -13.08 -15.74 -6.82
CA PHE A 161 -14.08 -14.68 -6.96
C PHE A 161 -14.69 -14.63 -8.38
N MET A 162 -13.89 -14.88 -9.42
CA MET A 162 -14.32 -14.80 -10.81
C MET A 162 -15.01 -16.07 -11.32
N PHE A 163 -14.53 -17.26 -10.93
CA PHE A 163 -15.02 -18.55 -11.47
C PHE A 163 -15.97 -19.29 -10.51
N LEU A 164 -15.89 -19.03 -9.20
CA LEU A 164 -16.73 -19.67 -8.19
C LEU A 164 -17.33 -18.63 -7.22
N PRO A 165 -18.23 -17.76 -7.69
CA PRO A 165 -18.79 -16.67 -6.88
C PRO A 165 -19.56 -17.18 -5.63
N GLY A 166 -20.01 -18.44 -5.61
CA GLY A 166 -20.61 -19.06 -4.43
C GLY A 166 -19.66 -19.16 -3.22
N TYR A 167 -18.35 -19.08 -3.42
CA TYR A 167 -17.33 -19.11 -2.37
C TYR A 167 -16.72 -17.72 -2.10
N TRP A 168 -17.44 -16.64 -2.42
CA TRP A 168 -16.95 -15.26 -2.30
C TRP A 168 -16.35 -14.94 -0.92
N PHE A 169 -16.98 -15.40 0.18
CA PHE A 169 -16.48 -15.12 1.53
C PHE A 169 -15.09 -15.74 1.76
N PHE A 170 -14.88 -16.96 1.27
CA PHE A 170 -13.60 -17.65 1.37
C PHE A 170 -12.53 -16.96 0.52
N ALA A 171 -12.88 -16.51 -0.68
CA ALA A 171 -12.01 -15.71 -1.53
C ALA A 171 -11.60 -14.40 -0.83
N VAL A 172 -12.54 -13.68 -0.21
CA VAL A 172 -12.25 -12.44 0.53
C VAL A 172 -11.31 -12.71 1.71
N MET A 173 -11.55 -13.76 2.49
CA MET A 173 -10.69 -14.11 3.62
C MET A 173 -9.27 -14.48 3.20
N ILE A 174 -9.11 -15.24 2.10
CA ILE A 174 -7.79 -15.54 1.54
C ILE A 174 -7.11 -14.27 1.03
N ALA A 175 -7.81 -13.45 0.24
CA ALA A 175 -7.24 -12.23 -0.33
C ALA A 175 -6.81 -11.24 0.77
N GLY A 176 -7.65 -11.02 1.77
CA GLY A 176 -7.35 -10.15 2.90
C GLY A 176 -6.20 -10.68 3.75
N GLY A 177 -6.21 -11.96 4.11
CA GLY A 177 -5.12 -12.60 4.86
C GLY A 177 -3.79 -12.59 4.10
N ALA A 178 -3.83 -12.87 2.80
CA ALA A 178 -2.67 -12.81 1.93
C ALA A 178 -2.06 -11.40 1.86
N ILE A 179 -2.87 -10.36 1.63
CA ILE A 179 -2.38 -8.97 1.64
C ILE A 179 -1.78 -8.62 3.00
N LEU A 180 -2.45 -8.97 4.10
CA LEU A 180 -1.94 -8.74 5.45
C LEU A 180 -0.57 -9.37 5.66
N ILE A 181 -0.40 -10.65 5.31
CA ILE A 181 0.89 -11.34 5.41
C ILE A 181 1.95 -10.65 4.57
N LYS A 182 1.63 -10.27 3.34
CA LYS A 182 2.55 -9.60 2.42
C LYS A 182 3.02 -8.24 2.96
N VAL A 183 2.11 -7.44 3.50
CA VAL A 183 2.42 -6.12 4.07
C VAL A 183 3.20 -6.29 5.38
N MET A 184 2.77 -7.19 6.27
CA MET A 184 3.49 -7.47 7.53
C MET A 184 4.94 -7.91 7.27
N ALA A 185 5.15 -8.80 6.30
CA ALA A 185 6.48 -9.27 5.89
C ALA A 185 7.40 -8.09 5.49
N LYS A 186 6.92 -7.15 4.67
CA LYS A 186 7.68 -5.95 4.30
C LYS A 186 7.87 -4.97 5.46
N MET A 187 6.89 -4.84 6.33
CA MET A 187 6.93 -3.87 7.43
C MET A 187 7.80 -4.37 8.59
N SER A 188 7.91 -5.68 8.77
CA SER A 188 8.91 -6.28 9.66
C SER A 188 10.33 -5.94 9.20
N LEU A 189 10.62 -6.02 7.89
CA LEU A 189 11.91 -5.61 7.31
C LEU A 189 12.27 -4.15 7.61
N VAL A 190 11.29 -3.23 7.51
CA VAL A 190 11.50 -1.82 7.90
C VAL A 190 11.82 -1.70 9.39
N GLY A 191 11.15 -2.50 10.24
CA GLY A 191 11.44 -2.59 11.66
C GLY A 191 12.84 -3.11 11.98
N THR A 192 13.37 -4.06 11.20
CA THR A 192 14.75 -4.57 11.37
C THR A 192 15.79 -3.51 10.99
N MET A 193 15.56 -2.80 9.87
CA MET A 193 16.40 -1.71 9.38
C MET A 193 16.46 -0.49 10.31
N ARG A 194 15.47 -0.35 11.22
CA ARG A 194 15.44 0.71 12.25
C ARG A 194 16.45 0.50 13.39
N GLY A 195 17.07 -0.69 13.49
CA GLY A 195 18.17 -0.94 14.43
C GLY A 195 17.94 -2.08 15.42
N GLY A 196 17.23 -3.15 15.04
CA GLY A 196 17.06 -4.35 15.86
C GLY A 196 18.27 -5.30 15.87
N GLY A 197 19.50 -4.78 15.82
CA GLY A 197 20.72 -5.58 15.95
C GLY A 197 21.03 -5.89 17.43
N PRO A 198 21.71 -7.01 17.73
CA PRO A 198 21.92 -7.53 19.11
C PRO A 198 22.81 -6.68 20.05
N ASP A 199 23.03 -5.40 19.79
CA ASP A 199 23.93 -4.53 20.57
C ASP A 199 23.24 -3.26 21.13
N VAL A 200 21.98 -3.38 21.56
CA VAL A 200 21.35 -2.51 22.57
C VAL A 200 20.74 -3.34 23.70
#